data_AF-A0A1Q3HC34-F1
#
_entry.id   AF-A0A1Q3HC34-F1
#
_cell.length_a   1.000
_cell.length_b   1.000
_cell.length_c   1.000
_cell.angle_alpha   90.00
_cell.angle_beta   90.00
_cell.angle_gamma   90.00
#
_symmetry.space_group_name_H-M   'P 1'
#
loop_
_entity.id
_entity.type
_entity.pdbx_description
1 polymer ?
#
loop_
_entity_poly.entity_id
_entity_poly.type
_entity_poly.pdbx_seq_one_letter_code
_entity_poly.pdbx_strand_id
1 'polypeptide(L)'
;MKKVVLITTGECERAGLVPSLQRYFPSAEFAKPLFLDSFTSARLKLIPRTGGTRPSQVDRLAAAMIAATDPGRTGERPDLVIAVDDVELPNLDQVDVVVGQLREAVKHHLKTYPWPSARRQEQVIQRLREHCSFHLLCPMVEAYFYGETGALTRAGAQRPTTVDGRALDVEDFITHEPPFLEVPDKSKYWATPDRQRHPKRYLQYLCDPQGDEQNPSPHRYRETHGGVKALRELDWSGALSQESHARLARSLFADLAEALEVDNPFPGTCHLETSNPGAEAVLRNL
;
A
#
# COMPACT_ATOMS: atom_id res chain seq x y z
N MET A 1 -4.55 21.22 -13.44
CA MET A 1 -4.78 19.86 -12.90
C MET A 1 -3.47 19.46 -12.25
N LYS A 2 -3.47 19.05 -10.97
CA LYS A 2 -2.23 18.66 -10.29
C LYS A 2 -1.84 17.25 -10.71
N LYS A 3 -0.59 17.04 -11.12
CA LYS A 3 -0.06 15.76 -11.60
C LYS A 3 0.44 14.89 -10.45
N VAL A 4 -0.14 13.70 -10.32
CA VAL A 4 0.19 12.73 -9.27
C VAL A 4 0.86 11.50 -9.89
N VAL A 5 1.99 11.08 -9.34
CA VAL A 5 2.68 9.83 -9.72
C VAL A 5 2.61 8.86 -8.54
N LEU A 6 2.09 7.66 -8.78
CA LEU A 6 2.18 6.57 -7.81
C LEU A 6 3.41 5.70 -8.09
N ILE A 7 4.09 5.26 -7.04
CA ILE A 7 5.07 4.18 -7.05
C ILE A 7 4.46 3.04 -6.25
N THR A 8 4.03 1.98 -6.92
CA THR A 8 3.33 0.84 -6.31
C THR A 8 4.24 -0.38 -6.27
N THR A 9 4.06 -1.24 -5.28
CA THR A 9 4.90 -2.44 -5.12
C THR A 9 4.19 -3.76 -5.42
N GLY A 10 2.86 -3.77 -5.52
CA GLY A 10 2.07 -4.91 -5.96
C GLY A 10 1.40 -4.69 -7.31
N GLU A 11 1.04 -5.80 -7.96
CA GLU A 11 0.47 -5.78 -9.31
C GLU A 11 -1.00 -5.35 -9.28
N CYS A 12 -1.72 -5.64 -8.20
CA CYS A 12 -3.08 -5.16 -7.95
C CYS A 12 -3.13 -3.63 -7.95
N GLU A 13 -2.27 -2.99 -7.15
CA GLU A 13 -2.21 -1.55 -6.93
C GLU A 13 -1.78 -0.86 -8.21
N ARG A 14 -0.75 -1.39 -8.89
CA ARG A 14 -0.25 -0.85 -10.16
C ARG A 14 -1.36 -0.69 -11.19
N ALA A 15 -2.27 -1.66 -11.28
CA ALA A 15 -3.32 -1.67 -12.29
C ALA A 15 -4.66 -1.12 -11.79
N GLY A 16 -4.87 -1.07 -10.48
CA GLY A 16 -6.18 -0.77 -9.88
C GLY A 16 -6.26 0.49 -9.03
N LEU A 17 -5.17 0.93 -8.40
CA LEU A 17 -5.22 2.00 -7.41
C LEU A 17 -5.51 3.37 -8.05
N VAL A 18 -4.88 3.68 -9.19
CA VAL A 18 -5.13 4.95 -9.90
C VAL A 18 -6.61 5.14 -10.28
N PRO A 19 -7.27 4.21 -11.00
CA PRO A 19 -8.71 4.34 -11.28
C PRO A 19 -9.57 4.43 -10.02
N SER A 20 -9.14 3.78 -8.94
CA SER A 20 -9.85 3.80 -7.67
C SER A 20 -9.82 5.20 -7.03
N LEU A 21 -8.64 5.80 -6.91
CA LEU A 21 -8.44 7.13 -6.33
C LEU A 21 -9.02 8.25 -7.20
N GLN A 22 -8.92 8.13 -8.54
CA GLN A 22 -9.41 9.13 -9.49
C GLN A 22 -10.91 9.44 -9.30
N ARG A 23 -11.72 8.49 -8.83
CA ARG A 23 -13.15 8.69 -8.53
C ARG A 23 -13.39 9.68 -7.40
N TYR A 24 -12.45 9.79 -6.46
CA TYR A 24 -12.54 10.69 -5.31
C TYR A 24 -11.71 11.98 -5.49
N PHE A 25 -10.74 11.94 -6.40
CA PHE A 25 -9.89 13.09 -6.76
C PHE A 25 -9.98 13.39 -8.27
N PRO A 26 -11.15 13.75 -8.82
CA PRO A 26 -11.35 13.92 -10.26
C PRO A 26 -10.56 15.10 -10.86
N SER A 27 -10.11 16.04 -10.04
CA SER A 27 -9.29 17.19 -10.43
C SER A 27 -7.79 16.92 -10.46
N ALA A 28 -7.35 15.69 -10.16
CA ALA A 28 -5.95 15.28 -10.21
C ALA A 28 -5.67 14.47 -11.47
N GLU A 29 -4.54 14.73 -12.13
CA GLU A 29 -4.05 13.96 -13.27
C GLU A 29 -3.12 12.86 -12.74
N PHE A 30 -3.60 11.63 -12.67
CA PHE A 30 -2.75 10.51 -12.28
C PHE A 30 -1.96 10.01 -13.49
N ALA A 31 -0.64 10.17 -13.43
CA ALA A 31 0.26 9.61 -14.41
C ALA A 31 0.31 8.07 -14.32
N LYS A 32 0.86 7.42 -15.35
CA LYS A 32 1.11 5.98 -15.32
C LYS A 32 1.99 5.63 -14.09
N PRO A 33 1.57 4.69 -13.23
CA PRO A 33 2.33 4.35 -12.04
C PRO A 33 3.66 3.69 -12.37
N LEU A 34 4.65 3.94 -11.53
CA LEU A 34 5.91 3.21 -11.49
C LEU A 34 5.72 1.94 -10.64
N PHE A 35 6.43 0.89 -11.02
CA PHE A 35 6.37 -0.40 -10.32
C PHE A 35 7.75 -0.82 -9.84
N LEU A 36 7.82 -1.25 -8.59
CA LEU A 36 9.01 -1.81 -7.96
C LEU A 36 8.62 -3.04 -7.16
N ASP A 37 9.59 -3.86 -6.80
CA ASP A 37 9.32 -4.97 -5.89
C ASP A 37 9.10 -4.44 -4.46
N SER A 38 8.14 -5.03 -3.75
CA SER A 38 7.90 -4.75 -2.33
C SER A 38 9.11 -5.07 -1.46
N PHE A 39 9.32 -4.26 -0.42
CA PHE A 39 10.35 -4.50 0.59
C PHE A 39 9.78 -5.12 1.88
N THR A 40 8.45 -5.24 2.00
CA THR A 40 7.76 -5.76 3.19
C THR A 40 7.45 -7.25 3.10
N SER A 41 7.73 -7.93 1.98
CA SER A 41 7.49 -9.37 1.78
C SER A 41 8.17 -10.32 2.79
N ALA A 42 9.17 -9.84 3.54
CA ALA A 42 9.83 -10.60 4.60
C ALA A 42 9.95 -9.75 5.87
N ARG A 43 10.11 -10.42 7.03
CA ARG A 43 10.29 -9.74 8.32
C ARG A 43 11.47 -8.78 8.26
N LEU A 44 11.19 -7.49 8.42
CA LEU A 44 12.21 -6.46 8.51
C LEU A 44 12.89 -6.50 9.88
N LYS A 45 14.18 -6.20 9.88
CA LYS A 45 14.99 -6.02 11.09
C LYS A 45 15.65 -4.66 11.00
N LEU A 46 15.56 -3.85 12.06
CA LEU A 46 16.36 -2.63 12.21
C LEU A 46 17.82 -3.03 12.39
N ILE A 47 18.53 -3.20 11.28
CA ILE A 47 19.97 -3.43 11.26
C ILE A 47 20.62 -2.14 10.75
N PRO A 48 21.68 -1.63 11.42
CA PRO A 48 22.46 -0.51 10.90
C PRO A 48 22.90 -0.79 9.47
N ARG A 49 22.73 0.17 8.55
CA ARG A 49 23.15 0.02 7.15
C ARG A 49 24.67 -0.13 7.09
N THR A 50 25.17 -1.36 7.11
CA THR A 50 26.57 -1.68 6.81
C THR A 50 26.73 -1.67 5.29
N GLY A 51 27.66 -0.88 4.76
CA GLY A 51 27.83 -0.58 3.32
C GLY A 51 27.97 -1.79 2.40
N GLY A 52 26.86 -2.48 2.15
CA GLY A 52 26.76 -3.56 1.17
C GLY A 52 26.87 -3.00 -0.25
N THR A 53 27.37 -3.82 -1.17
CA THR A 53 27.61 -3.42 -2.55
C THR A 53 26.35 -3.43 -3.43
N ARG A 54 25.24 -4.01 -2.96
CA ARG A 54 23.99 -4.11 -3.72
C ARG A 54 22.84 -3.38 -3.01
N PRO A 55 22.13 -2.46 -3.70
CA PRO A 55 20.94 -1.82 -3.15
C PRO A 55 19.87 -2.85 -2.82
N SER A 56 19.31 -2.75 -1.61
CA SER A 56 18.13 -3.49 -1.17
C SER A 56 16.87 -2.98 -1.87
N GLN A 57 15.71 -3.64 -1.66
CA GLN A 57 14.45 -3.17 -2.25
C GLN A 57 14.03 -1.81 -1.70
N VAL A 58 14.18 -1.57 -0.38
CA VAL A 58 13.96 -0.25 0.23
C VAL A 58 14.98 0.79 -0.28
N ASP A 59 16.22 0.35 -0.53
CA ASP A 59 17.23 0.98 -1.43
C ASP A 59 16.65 1.65 -2.67
N ARG A 60 16.05 0.80 -3.49
CA ARG A 60 15.55 1.14 -4.81
C ARG A 60 14.29 1.99 -4.72
N LEU A 61 13.41 1.72 -3.76
CA LEU A 61 12.22 2.52 -3.52
C LEU A 61 12.58 3.96 -3.15
N ALA A 62 13.48 4.15 -2.17
CA ALA A 62 13.95 5.48 -1.79
C ALA A 62 14.58 6.22 -2.97
N ALA A 63 15.44 5.56 -3.76
CA ALA A 63 16.04 6.16 -4.95
C ALA A 63 14.99 6.56 -6.00
N ALA A 64 13.98 5.72 -6.22
CA ALA A 64 12.92 5.98 -7.19
C ALA A 64 12.00 7.13 -6.75
N MET A 65 11.67 7.23 -5.45
CA MET A 65 10.92 8.35 -4.89
C MET A 65 11.64 9.68 -5.13
N ILE A 66 12.95 9.71 -4.89
CA ILE A 66 13.79 10.90 -5.13
C ILE A 66 13.83 11.25 -6.62
N ALA A 67 14.09 10.26 -7.48
CA ALA A 67 14.17 10.46 -8.92
C ALA A 67 12.83 10.89 -9.55
N ALA A 68 11.70 10.37 -9.05
CA ALA A 68 10.38 10.76 -9.51
C ALA A 68 10.01 12.19 -9.06
N THR A 69 10.39 12.56 -7.83
CA THR A 69 10.09 13.89 -7.28
C THR A 69 10.93 14.98 -7.95
N ASP A 70 12.20 14.68 -8.20
CA ASP A 70 13.16 15.57 -8.83
C ASP A 70 13.90 14.88 -9.99
N PRO A 71 13.28 14.82 -11.19
CA PRO A 71 13.86 14.16 -12.37
C PRO A 71 14.97 14.98 -13.06
N GLY A 72 15.52 16.00 -12.39
CA GLY A 72 16.56 16.87 -12.95
C GLY A 72 16.05 17.81 -14.04
N ARG A 73 16.84 17.96 -15.13
CA ARG A 73 16.60 18.96 -16.20
C ARG A 73 15.70 18.46 -17.33
N THR A 74 15.56 17.16 -17.48
CA THR A 74 14.94 16.54 -18.67
C THR A 74 13.57 15.94 -18.41
N GLY A 75 13.14 15.89 -17.14
CA GLY A 75 11.83 15.38 -16.76
C GLY A 75 10.90 16.49 -16.29
N GLU A 76 9.63 16.34 -16.63
CA GLU A 76 8.56 17.10 -16.02
C GLU A 76 8.40 16.68 -14.56
N ARG A 77 8.33 17.65 -13.65
CA ARG A 77 8.20 17.37 -12.22
C ARG A 77 6.72 17.20 -11.87
N PRO A 78 6.32 16.09 -11.24
CA PRO A 78 4.95 15.98 -10.73
C PRO A 78 4.73 16.94 -9.56
N ASP A 79 3.46 17.24 -9.31
CA ASP A 79 3.00 18.00 -8.13
C ASP A 79 2.99 17.12 -6.88
N LEU A 80 2.86 15.80 -7.03
CA LEU A 80 2.91 14.85 -5.93
C LEU A 80 3.43 13.48 -6.40
N VAL A 81 4.33 12.89 -5.62
CA VAL A 81 4.78 11.50 -5.75
C VAL A 81 4.34 10.75 -4.50
N ILE A 82 3.62 9.65 -4.67
CA ILE A 82 3.22 8.79 -3.55
C ILE A 82 3.77 7.39 -3.78
N ALA A 83 4.59 6.91 -2.87
CA ALA A 83 4.90 5.49 -2.79
C ALA A 83 3.86 4.76 -1.94
N VAL A 84 3.36 3.62 -2.41
CA VAL A 84 2.41 2.76 -1.71
C VAL A 84 2.96 1.33 -1.67
N ASP A 85 3.08 0.77 -0.48
CA ASP A 85 3.46 -0.64 -0.26
C ASP A 85 2.44 -1.34 0.64
N ASP A 86 2.35 -2.66 0.53
CA ASP A 86 1.53 -3.48 1.43
C ASP A 86 2.29 -3.77 2.73
N VAL A 87 1.59 -4.01 3.83
CA VAL A 87 2.16 -4.48 5.11
C VAL A 87 1.95 -5.99 5.24
N GLU A 88 2.76 -6.75 4.52
CA GLU A 88 2.67 -8.21 4.54
C GLU A 88 2.78 -8.79 5.97
N LEU A 89 2.16 -9.95 6.17
CA LEU A 89 1.95 -10.55 7.51
C LEU A 89 3.16 -10.54 8.45
N PRO A 90 4.38 -10.85 7.98
CA PRO A 90 5.56 -10.84 8.85
C PRO A 90 5.82 -9.49 9.52
N ASN A 91 5.27 -8.37 9.04
CA ASN A 91 5.55 -7.02 9.53
C ASN A 91 4.35 -6.33 10.23
N LEU A 92 3.22 -7.02 10.43
CA LEU A 92 1.99 -6.40 10.92
C LEU A 92 2.11 -5.72 12.29
N ASP A 93 2.89 -6.31 13.18
CA ASP A 93 3.15 -5.82 14.53
C ASP A 93 4.25 -4.75 14.59
N GLN A 94 4.81 -4.34 13.44
CA GLN A 94 5.97 -3.44 13.39
C GLN A 94 5.91 -2.44 12.22
N VAL A 95 4.76 -1.78 12.04
CA VAL A 95 4.58 -0.71 11.04
C VAL A 95 5.60 0.42 11.22
N ASP A 96 5.94 0.75 12.46
CA ASP A 96 6.99 1.71 12.82
C ASP A 96 8.37 1.30 12.26
N VAL A 97 8.70 0.00 12.27
CA VAL A 97 9.93 -0.54 11.69
C VAL A 97 9.92 -0.43 10.16
N VAL A 98 8.78 -0.68 9.51
CA VAL A 98 8.62 -0.54 8.05
C VAL A 98 8.89 0.90 7.63
N VAL A 99 8.21 1.85 8.28
CA VAL A 99 8.37 3.28 8.03
C VAL A 99 9.78 3.76 8.38
N GLY A 100 10.32 3.33 9.52
CA GLY A 100 11.68 3.66 9.94
C GLY A 100 12.75 3.19 8.94
N GLN A 101 12.61 2.00 8.37
CA GLN A 101 13.52 1.48 7.34
C GLN A 101 13.52 2.35 6.08
N LEU A 102 12.35 2.79 5.61
CA LEU A 102 12.26 3.68 4.46
C LEU A 102 12.84 5.06 4.78
N ARG A 103 12.51 5.62 5.94
CA ARG A 103 13.06 6.91 6.41
C ARG A 103 14.58 6.88 6.38
N GLU A 104 15.19 5.84 6.94
CA GLU A 104 16.65 5.70 6.94
C GLU A 104 17.24 5.42 5.54
N ALA A 105 16.52 4.72 4.66
CA ALA A 105 16.92 4.53 3.27
C ALA A 105 16.95 5.87 2.50
N VAL A 106 15.94 6.73 2.68
CA VAL A 106 15.87 8.06 2.07
C VAL A 106 17.01 8.94 2.59
N LYS A 107 17.21 9.01 3.93
CA LYS A 107 18.32 9.76 4.53
C LYS A 107 19.68 9.28 4.01
N HIS A 108 19.87 7.96 3.96
CA HIS A 108 21.11 7.38 3.46
C HIS A 108 21.36 7.77 2.00
N HIS A 109 20.34 7.66 1.14
CA HIS A 109 20.45 8.04 -0.26
C HIS A 109 20.79 9.53 -0.42
N LEU A 110 20.07 10.41 0.29
CA LEU A 110 20.34 11.84 0.27
C LEU A 110 21.76 12.18 0.73
N LYS A 111 22.33 11.43 1.69
CA LYS A 111 23.69 11.66 2.20
C LYS A 111 24.78 11.15 1.25
N THR A 112 24.56 10.02 0.59
CA THR A 112 25.61 9.35 -0.22
C THR A 112 25.56 9.70 -1.70
N TYR A 113 24.44 10.24 -2.19
CA TYR A 113 24.33 10.64 -3.58
C TYR A 113 25.31 11.78 -3.92
N PRO A 114 26.04 11.71 -5.05
CA PRO A 114 27.04 12.71 -5.44
C PRO A 114 26.37 13.98 -5.99
N TRP A 115 25.81 14.80 -5.11
CA TRP A 115 25.13 16.04 -5.49
C TRP A 115 26.09 17.03 -6.16
N PRO A 116 25.66 17.74 -7.22
CA PRO A 116 26.49 18.77 -7.86
C PRO A 116 26.86 19.93 -6.91
N SER A 117 26.05 20.18 -5.88
CA SER A 117 26.30 21.18 -4.83
C SER A 117 25.41 20.94 -3.61
N ALA A 118 25.80 21.47 -2.44
CA ALA A 118 24.99 21.45 -1.22
C ALA A 118 23.61 22.12 -1.42
N ARG A 119 23.58 23.26 -2.12
CA ARG A 119 22.32 23.95 -2.47
C ARG A 119 21.37 23.06 -3.26
N ARG A 120 21.88 22.23 -4.18
CA ARG A 120 21.04 21.32 -4.96
C ARG A 120 20.46 20.21 -4.07
N GLN A 121 21.27 19.67 -3.16
CA GLN A 121 20.83 18.69 -2.18
C GLN A 121 19.69 19.26 -1.31
N GLU A 122 19.87 20.46 -0.75
CA GLU A 122 18.85 21.14 0.05
C GLU A 122 17.54 21.38 -0.73
N GLN A 123 17.63 21.79 -2.00
CA GLN A 123 16.45 21.94 -2.86
C GLN A 123 15.69 20.63 -3.08
N VAL A 124 16.41 19.51 -3.24
CA VAL A 124 15.77 18.19 -3.37
C VAL A 124 15.13 17.77 -2.06
N ILE A 125 15.81 17.98 -0.92
CA ILE A 125 15.26 17.71 0.42
C ILE A 125 13.96 18.50 0.63
N GLN A 126 13.97 19.79 0.35
CA GLN A 126 12.76 20.61 0.48
C GLN A 126 11.63 20.09 -0.42
N ARG A 127 11.96 19.72 -1.66
CA ARG A 127 10.96 19.19 -2.59
C ARG A 127 10.35 17.87 -2.11
N LEU A 128 11.15 16.98 -1.53
CA LEU A 128 10.64 15.74 -0.94
C LEU A 128 9.66 15.99 0.20
N ARG A 129 10.00 16.96 1.08
CA ARG A 129 9.14 17.39 2.20
C ARG A 129 7.83 18.05 1.76
N GLU A 130 7.75 18.55 0.54
CA GLU A 130 6.56 19.23 0.03
C GLU A 130 5.72 18.33 -0.88
N HIS A 131 6.36 17.43 -1.63
CA HIS A 131 5.77 16.75 -2.79
C HIS A 131 5.97 15.24 -2.84
N CYS A 132 6.54 14.61 -1.82
CA CYS A 132 6.75 13.17 -1.81
C CYS A 132 6.24 12.55 -0.52
N SER A 133 5.41 11.51 -0.63
CA SER A 133 4.80 10.82 0.50
C SER A 133 4.96 9.31 0.39
N PHE A 134 4.85 8.62 1.54
CA PHE A 134 4.82 7.16 1.61
C PHE A 134 3.61 6.69 2.42
N HIS A 135 2.81 5.81 1.85
CA HIS A 135 1.62 5.24 2.50
C HIS A 135 1.65 3.72 2.44
N LEU A 136 0.87 3.11 3.31
CA LEU A 136 0.79 1.67 3.47
C LEU A 136 -0.65 1.19 3.30
N LEU A 137 -0.80 -0.01 2.74
CA LEU A 137 -2.05 -0.75 2.72
C LEU A 137 -1.87 -2.00 3.61
N CYS A 138 -2.76 -2.22 4.59
CA CYS A 138 -2.49 -3.17 5.67
C CYS A 138 -3.65 -4.18 5.86
N PRO A 139 -3.35 -5.48 6.11
CA PRO A 139 -2.07 -6.14 5.83
C PRO A 139 -1.72 -6.18 4.33
N MET A 140 -2.74 -6.20 3.48
CA MET A 140 -2.58 -6.16 2.02
C MET A 140 -3.79 -5.42 1.46
N VAL A 141 -3.74 -4.98 0.21
CA VAL A 141 -4.90 -4.34 -0.42
C VAL A 141 -6.19 -5.16 -0.36
N GLU A 142 -6.09 -6.51 -0.35
CA GLU A 142 -7.27 -7.37 -0.27
C GLU A 142 -8.09 -7.18 1.01
N ALA A 143 -7.49 -6.67 2.08
CA ALA A 143 -8.19 -6.41 3.34
C ALA A 143 -9.36 -5.43 3.15
N TYR A 144 -9.15 -4.39 2.35
CA TYR A 144 -10.15 -3.35 2.09
C TYR A 144 -11.35 -3.87 1.28
N PHE A 145 -11.21 -4.98 0.55
CA PHE A 145 -12.33 -5.59 -0.17
C PHE A 145 -13.41 -6.10 0.79
N TYR A 146 -13.08 -6.40 2.04
CA TYR A 146 -14.05 -6.83 3.04
C TYR A 146 -14.90 -5.68 3.58
N GLY A 147 -14.45 -4.43 3.42
CA GLY A 147 -15.22 -3.23 3.75
C GLY A 147 -16.34 -2.92 2.74
N GLU A 148 -16.29 -3.53 1.56
CA GLU A 148 -17.32 -3.42 0.52
C GLU A 148 -17.63 -4.79 -0.10
N THR A 149 -18.78 -5.37 0.25
CA THR A 149 -19.17 -6.72 -0.21
C THR A 149 -19.12 -6.91 -1.74
N GLY A 150 -19.42 -5.88 -2.53
CA GLY A 150 -19.34 -5.96 -3.99
C GLY A 150 -17.92 -6.15 -4.52
N ALA A 151 -16.88 -5.70 -3.81
CA ALA A 151 -15.48 -5.92 -4.16
C ALA A 151 -15.14 -7.41 -4.14
N LEU A 152 -15.65 -8.16 -3.16
CA LEU A 152 -15.46 -9.60 -3.08
C LEU A 152 -16.09 -10.32 -4.29
N THR A 153 -17.29 -9.92 -4.70
CA THR A 153 -17.92 -10.45 -5.93
C THR A 153 -17.09 -10.14 -7.16
N ARG A 154 -16.58 -8.91 -7.31
CA ARG A 154 -15.70 -8.53 -8.44
C ARG A 154 -14.36 -9.28 -8.42
N ALA A 155 -13.85 -9.61 -7.24
CA ALA A 155 -12.66 -10.44 -7.04
C ALA A 155 -12.88 -11.92 -7.39
N GLY A 156 -14.14 -12.35 -7.52
CA GLY A 156 -14.52 -13.70 -7.92
C GLY A 156 -15.01 -14.59 -6.78
N ALA A 157 -15.32 -14.03 -5.60
CA ALA A 157 -15.87 -14.80 -4.49
C ALA A 157 -17.15 -15.53 -4.91
N GLN A 158 -17.20 -16.84 -4.65
CA GLN A 158 -18.33 -17.72 -4.98
C GLN A 158 -19.21 -18.01 -3.76
N ARG A 159 -18.79 -17.57 -2.58
CA ARG A 159 -19.50 -17.76 -1.31
C ARG A 159 -19.47 -16.46 -0.49
N PRO A 160 -20.46 -16.24 0.38
CA PRO A 160 -20.45 -15.10 1.29
C PRO A 160 -19.26 -15.20 2.26
N THR A 161 -18.73 -14.03 2.64
CA THR A 161 -17.78 -13.88 3.75
C THR A 161 -18.53 -13.91 5.08
N THR A 162 -17.92 -14.42 6.14
CA THR A 162 -18.40 -14.23 7.51
C THR A 162 -17.78 -12.98 8.18
N VAL A 163 -16.79 -12.37 7.54
CA VAL A 163 -16.16 -11.12 8.01
C VAL A 163 -17.07 -9.95 7.67
N ASP A 164 -17.54 -9.25 8.69
CA ASP A 164 -18.21 -7.95 8.55
C ASP A 164 -17.16 -6.82 8.62
N GLY A 165 -16.67 -6.39 7.46
CA GLY A 165 -15.66 -5.33 7.37
C GLY A 165 -16.17 -3.93 7.69
N ARG A 166 -17.46 -3.75 8.05
CA ARG A 166 -17.97 -2.50 8.63
C ARG A 166 -17.91 -2.51 10.15
N ALA A 167 -17.99 -3.69 10.77
CA ALA A 167 -17.89 -3.86 12.22
C ALA A 167 -16.45 -4.08 12.69
N LEU A 168 -15.63 -4.76 11.88
CA LEU A 168 -14.20 -4.95 12.10
C LEU A 168 -13.40 -3.79 11.47
N ASP A 169 -12.26 -3.43 12.05
CA ASP A 169 -11.25 -2.67 11.31
C ASP A 169 -10.59 -3.58 10.27
N VAL A 170 -10.75 -3.24 8.98
CA VAL A 170 -10.18 -4.02 7.88
C VAL A 170 -8.64 -4.04 7.92
N GLU A 171 -7.99 -3.04 8.50
CA GLU A 171 -6.53 -3.05 8.67
C GLU A 171 -6.05 -4.03 9.77
N ASP A 172 -6.94 -4.42 10.69
CA ASP A 172 -6.76 -5.46 11.70
C ASP A 172 -7.42 -6.79 11.29
N PHE A 173 -7.42 -7.10 9.98
CA PHE A 173 -8.14 -8.24 9.41
C PHE A 173 -7.93 -9.55 10.19
N ILE A 174 -9.06 -10.18 10.56
CA ILE A 174 -9.10 -11.51 11.16
C ILE A 174 -10.40 -12.22 10.76
N THR A 175 -10.30 -13.51 10.45
CA THR A 175 -11.47 -14.38 10.27
C THR A 175 -11.52 -15.48 11.32
N HIS A 176 -12.73 -15.90 11.65
CA HIS A 176 -13.00 -17.01 12.58
C HIS A 176 -13.79 -18.14 11.91
N GLU A 177 -13.90 -18.14 10.57
CA GLU A 177 -14.71 -19.12 9.85
C GLU A 177 -14.20 -20.56 10.06
N PRO A 178 -14.93 -21.43 10.78
CA PRO A 178 -14.42 -22.76 11.13
C PRO A 178 -14.10 -23.64 9.90
N PRO A 179 -14.95 -23.71 8.86
CA PRO A 179 -14.64 -24.46 7.64
C PRO A 179 -13.35 -24.03 6.92
N PHE A 180 -12.89 -22.79 7.12
CA PHE A 180 -11.61 -22.31 6.61
C PHE A 180 -10.45 -22.66 7.54
N LEU A 181 -10.67 -22.57 8.86
CA LEU A 181 -9.64 -22.79 9.88
C LEU A 181 -9.42 -24.27 10.25
N GLU A 182 -10.36 -25.16 9.96
CA GLU A 182 -10.25 -26.60 10.25
C GLU A 182 -9.47 -27.37 9.18
N VAL A 183 -9.29 -26.80 7.99
CA VAL A 183 -8.58 -27.48 6.89
C VAL A 183 -7.09 -27.62 7.21
N PRO A 184 -6.50 -28.82 7.11
CA PRO A 184 -5.09 -29.01 7.45
C PRO A 184 -4.16 -28.09 6.66
N ASP A 185 -3.14 -27.55 7.31
CA ASP A 185 -2.14 -26.71 6.65
C ASP A 185 -1.51 -27.42 5.46
N LYS A 186 -1.27 -26.66 4.39
CA LYS A 186 -0.66 -27.08 3.12
C LYS A 186 -1.48 -28.11 2.33
N SER A 187 -2.67 -28.49 2.78
CA SER A 187 -3.57 -29.36 2.01
C SER A 187 -4.25 -28.66 0.84
N LYS A 188 -4.33 -27.33 0.90
CA LYS A 188 -4.87 -26.44 -0.13
C LYS A 188 -3.92 -25.25 -0.28
N TYR A 189 -3.87 -24.65 -1.47
CA TYR A 189 -2.94 -23.55 -1.75
C TYR A 189 -3.19 -22.30 -0.87
N TRP A 190 -4.40 -22.16 -0.32
CA TRP A 190 -4.79 -21.09 0.61
C TRP A 190 -4.66 -21.48 2.09
N ALA A 191 -4.48 -22.76 2.42
CA ALA A 191 -4.45 -23.28 3.78
C ALA A 191 -3.04 -23.14 4.39
N THR A 192 -2.64 -21.92 4.75
CA THR A 192 -1.34 -21.64 5.39
C THR A 192 -1.48 -21.48 6.92
N PRO A 193 -0.40 -21.68 7.72
CA PRO A 193 -0.47 -21.55 9.18
C PRO A 193 -1.06 -20.21 9.66
N ASP A 194 -0.65 -19.09 9.04
CA ASP A 194 -1.09 -17.75 9.44
C ASP A 194 -2.37 -17.28 8.72
N ARG A 195 -3.11 -18.19 8.08
CA ARG A 195 -4.25 -17.86 7.20
C ARG A 195 -5.37 -17.09 7.90
N GLN A 196 -5.49 -17.23 9.22
CA GLN A 196 -6.50 -16.53 10.02
C GLN A 196 -6.43 -15.01 9.86
N ARG A 197 -5.23 -14.46 9.69
CA ARG A 197 -4.96 -13.02 9.54
C ARG A 197 -4.61 -12.63 8.10
N HIS A 198 -4.76 -13.55 7.13
CA HIS A 198 -4.30 -13.35 5.77
C HIS A 198 -5.49 -13.11 4.83
N PRO A 199 -5.88 -11.85 4.56
CA PRO A 199 -7.10 -11.54 3.79
C PRO A 199 -7.10 -12.14 2.38
N LYS A 200 -5.92 -12.17 1.73
CA LYS A 200 -5.74 -12.81 0.43
C LYS A 200 -5.97 -14.33 0.46
N ARG A 201 -5.56 -15.04 1.52
CA ARG A 201 -5.81 -16.48 1.67
C ARG A 201 -7.27 -16.75 1.94
N TYR A 202 -7.90 -15.93 2.77
CA TYR A 202 -9.33 -16.04 2.99
C TYR A 202 -10.12 -15.74 1.69
N LEU A 203 -9.71 -14.74 0.91
CA LEU A 203 -10.33 -14.44 -0.38
C LEU A 203 -10.16 -15.58 -1.38
N GLN A 204 -8.97 -16.18 -1.42
CA GLN A 204 -8.69 -17.37 -2.21
C GLN A 204 -9.61 -18.54 -1.84
N TYR A 205 -9.88 -18.74 -0.55
CA TYR A 205 -10.87 -19.71 -0.06
C TYR A 205 -12.31 -19.37 -0.50
N LEU A 206 -12.69 -18.10 -0.45
CA LEU A 206 -14.01 -17.64 -0.90
C LEU A 206 -14.22 -17.85 -2.41
N CYS A 207 -13.16 -17.73 -3.22
CA CYS A 207 -13.20 -17.92 -4.66
C CYS A 207 -13.13 -19.40 -5.06
N ASP A 208 -12.22 -20.17 -4.45
CA ASP A 208 -11.96 -21.57 -4.80
C ASP A 208 -11.66 -22.41 -3.54
N PRO A 209 -12.71 -22.82 -2.81
CA PRO A 209 -12.62 -23.55 -1.55
C PRO A 209 -12.10 -24.98 -1.74
N GLN A 210 -12.24 -25.54 -2.94
CA GLN A 210 -11.83 -26.92 -3.24
C GLN A 210 -10.49 -27.02 -3.96
N GLY A 211 -9.98 -25.92 -4.51
CA GLY A 211 -8.75 -25.90 -5.29
C GLY A 211 -7.52 -26.33 -4.51
N ASP A 212 -6.72 -27.18 -5.14
CA ASP A 212 -5.37 -27.53 -4.71
C ASP A 212 -4.33 -26.95 -5.68
N GLU A 213 -3.05 -27.11 -5.37
CA GLU A 213 -1.97 -26.55 -6.19
C GLU A 213 -1.91 -27.18 -7.59
N GLN A 214 -2.34 -28.44 -7.73
CA GLN A 214 -2.25 -29.21 -8.97
C GLN A 214 -3.43 -28.94 -9.92
N ASN A 215 -4.62 -28.69 -9.38
CA ASN A 215 -5.86 -28.51 -10.13
C ASN A 215 -6.65 -27.29 -9.61
N PRO A 216 -6.16 -26.07 -9.86
CA PRO A 216 -6.85 -24.88 -9.41
C PRO A 216 -8.09 -24.60 -10.27
N SER A 217 -9.19 -24.19 -9.65
CA SER A 217 -10.44 -23.88 -10.36
C SER A 217 -10.27 -22.70 -11.32
N PRO A 218 -11.03 -22.65 -12.44
CA PRO A 218 -11.14 -21.45 -13.26
C PRO A 218 -11.57 -20.20 -12.47
N HIS A 219 -12.26 -20.38 -11.34
CA HIS A 219 -12.73 -19.32 -10.46
C HIS A 219 -11.72 -18.88 -9.41
N ARG A 220 -10.50 -19.44 -9.39
CA ARG A 220 -9.47 -19.05 -8.41
C ARG A 220 -9.22 -17.54 -8.41
N TYR A 221 -8.97 -17.00 -7.23
CA TYR A 221 -8.55 -15.61 -7.12
C TYR A 221 -7.23 -15.38 -7.87
N ARG A 222 -7.22 -14.35 -8.72
CA ARG A 222 -6.03 -13.89 -9.44
C ARG A 222 -5.91 -12.39 -9.21
N GLU A 223 -4.85 -11.97 -8.54
CA GLU A 223 -4.58 -10.58 -8.20
C GLU A 223 -4.64 -9.68 -9.44
N THR A 224 -3.94 -10.05 -10.52
CA THR A 224 -3.89 -9.32 -11.80
C THR A 224 -5.21 -9.28 -12.58
N HIS A 225 -6.27 -9.95 -12.12
CA HIS A 225 -7.58 -9.99 -12.78
C HIS A 225 -8.70 -9.62 -11.81
N GLY A 226 -9.01 -10.51 -10.86
CA GLY A 226 -10.05 -10.30 -9.86
C GLY A 226 -9.68 -9.18 -8.90
N GLY A 227 -8.45 -9.18 -8.38
CA GLY A 227 -7.94 -8.13 -7.49
C GLY A 227 -8.01 -6.76 -8.15
N VAL A 228 -7.50 -6.65 -9.39
CA VAL A 228 -7.58 -5.42 -10.18
C VAL A 228 -9.03 -4.95 -10.38
N LYS A 229 -9.97 -5.83 -10.74
CA LYS A 229 -11.39 -5.46 -10.88
C LYS A 229 -11.98 -4.96 -9.57
N ALA A 230 -11.67 -5.64 -8.46
CA ALA A 230 -12.13 -5.26 -7.14
C ALA A 230 -11.61 -3.87 -6.74
N LEU A 231 -10.28 -3.65 -6.85
CA LEU A 231 -9.62 -2.40 -6.45
C LEU A 231 -10.04 -1.20 -7.30
N ARG A 232 -10.12 -1.36 -8.64
CA ARG A 232 -10.49 -0.27 -9.55
C ARG A 232 -11.82 0.37 -9.19
N GLU A 233 -12.77 -0.44 -8.76
CA GLU A 233 -14.15 -0.07 -8.48
C GLU A 233 -14.46 -0.07 -6.97
N LEU A 234 -13.46 -0.29 -6.11
CA LEU A 234 -13.64 -0.39 -4.65
C LEU A 234 -14.35 0.83 -4.10
N ASP A 235 -15.53 0.66 -3.51
CA ASP A 235 -16.17 1.79 -2.85
C ASP A 235 -15.52 2.05 -1.49
N TRP A 236 -14.58 3.00 -1.47
CA TRP A 236 -13.85 3.39 -0.28
C TRP A 236 -14.78 3.94 0.82
N SER A 237 -16.01 4.40 0.49
CA SER A 237 -16.97 4.81 1.52
C SER A 237 -17.43 3.64 2.40
N GLY A 238 -17.44 2.41 1.87
CA GLY A 238 -17.70 1.20 2.64
C GLY A 238 -16.51 0.85 3.55
N ALA A 239 -15.30 0.79 2.97
CA ALA A 239 -14.07 0.46 3.69
C ALA A 239 -13.67 1.51 4.74
N LEU A 240 -14.01 2.78 4.51
CA LEU A 240 -13.73 3.92 5.39
C LEU A 240 -15.01 4.44 6.06
N SER A 241 -15.96 3.56 6.34
CA SER A 241 -17.24 3.95 6.96
C SER A 241 -17.13 4.33 8.44
N GLN A 242 -16.17 3.75 9.18
CA GLN A 242 -15.95 4.04 10.61
C GLN A 242 -14.73 4.94 10.80
N GLU A 243 -14.90 6.16 11.31
CA GLU A 243 -13.84 7.18 11.39
C GLU A 243 -12.57 6.76 12.16
N SER A 244 -12.70 5.80 13.08
CA SER A 244 -11.58 5.25 13.86
C SER A 244 -10.87 4.06 13.19
N HIS A 245 -11.44 3.47 12.14
CA HIS A 245 -10.88 2.32 11.43
C HIS A 245 -10.06 2.73 10.21
N ALA A 246 -9.30 1.78 9.67
CA ALA A 246 -8.57 1.92 8.41
C ALA A 246 -7.68 3.16 8.37
N ARG A 247 -6.90 3.35 9.45
CA ARG A 247 -6.17 4.57 9.73
C ARG A 247 -5.05 4.83 8.71
N LEU A 248 -4.42 3.79 8.18
CA LEU A 248 -3.37 3.91 7.16
C LEU A 248 -3.95 4.36 5.80
N ALA A 249 -5.05 3.76 5.36
CA ALA A 249 -5.78 4.21 4.18
C ALA A 249 -6.31 5.64 4.35
N ARG A 250 -6.82 6.00 5.54
CA ARG A 250 -7.23 7.39 5.82
C ARG A 250 -6.09 8.38 5.68
N SER A 251 -4.88 8.03 6.14
CA SER A 251 -3.69 8.87 5.95
C SER A 251 -3.43 9.16 4.47
N LEU A 252 -3.59 8.16 3.59
CA LEU A 252 -3.45 8.33 2.14
C LEU A 252 -4.47 9.33 1.57
N PHE A 253 -5.75 9.21 1.93
CA PHE A 253 -6.78 10.12 1.47
C PHE A 253 -6.61 11.54 2.02
N ALA A 254 -6.22 11.67 3.29
CA ALA A 254 -5.95 12.97 3.91
C ALA A 254 -4.77 13.68 3.24
N ASP A 255 -3.66 12.98 3.00
CA ASP A 255 -2.49 13.54 2.35
C ASP A 255 -2.75 13.92 0.88
N LEU A 256 -3.49 13.08 0.13
CA LEU A 256 -3.95 13.42 -1.22
C LEU A 256 -4.82 14.68 -1.22
N ALA A 257 -5.81 14.76 -0.32
CA ALA A 257 -6.70 15.90 -0.23
C ALA A 257 -5.94 17.20 0.09
N GLU A 258 -5.03 17.15 1.05
CA GLU A 258 -4.18 18.28 1.43
C GLU A 258 -3.27 18.71 0.26
N ALA A 259 -2.55 17.77 -0.36
CA ALA A 259 -1.65 18.06 -1.46
C ALA A 259 -2.39 18.59 -2.71
N LEU A 260 -3.64 18.16 -2.91
CA LEU A 260 -4.48 18.59 -4.02
C LEU A 260 -5.28 19.86 -3.72
N GLU A 261 -5.28 20.34 -2.46
CA GLU A 261 -6.08 21.47 -1.98
C GLU A 261 -7.59 21.27 -2.23
N VAL A 262 -8.10 20.09 -1.87
CA VAL A 262 -9.52 19.73 -1.96
C VAL A 262 -10.02 19.21 -0.61
N ASP A 263 -11.33 19.15 -0.45
CA ASP A 263 -11.94 18.54 0.75
C ASP A 263 -11.57 17.05 0.84
N ASN A 264 -11.22 16.59 2.04
CA ASN A 264 -10.97 15.18 2.28
C ASN A 264 -12.29 14.40 2.17
N PRO A 265 -12.43 13.46 1.21
CA PRO A 265 -13.66 12.68 1.05
C PRO A 265 -13.94 11.75 2.24
N PHE A 266 -12.91 11.42 3.03
CA PHE A 266 -12.98 10.47 4.14
C PHE A 266 -12.27 11.02 5.39
N PRO A 267 -12.82 12.06 6.03
CA PRO A 267 -12.27 12.57 7.29
C PRO A 267 -12.29 11.48 8.37
N GLY A 268 -11.43 11.60 9.37
CA GLY A 268 -11.31 10.63 10.46
C GLY A 268 -9.91 10.59 11.07
N THR A 269 -9.65 9.56 11.88
CA THR A 269 -8.36 9.40 12.57
C THR A 269 -7.31 8.79 11.63
N CYS A 270 -6.24 9.53 11.36
CA CYS A 270 -5.11 9.04 10.57
C CYS A 270 -4.12 8.20 11.41
N HIS A 271 -3.30 7.39 10.74
CA HIS A 271 -2.25 6.62 11.39
C HIS A 271 -0.98 7.46 11.59
N LEU A 272 -0.46 7.49 12.82
CA LEU A 272 0.64 8.39 13.21
C LEU A 272 1.90 8.21 12.36
N GLU A 273 2.25 6.96 12.03
CA GLU A 273 3.45 6.64 11.25
C GLU A 273 3.41 7.13 9.80
N THR A 274 2.24 7.49 9.26
CA THR A 274 2.08 7.93 7.86
C THR A 274 1.35 9.27 7.75
N SER A 275 1.17 10.00 8.86
CA SER A 275 0.46 11.28 8.88
C SER A 275 1.15 12.37 9.71
N ASN A 276 2.25 12.07 10.39
CA ASN A 276 2.94 13.04 11.25
C ASN A 276 4.45 13.06 10.95
N PRO A 277 4.91 13.99 10.11
CA PRO A 277 6.32 14.05 9.70
C PRO A 277 7.26 14.51 10.83
N GLY A 278 6.76 15.19 11.87
CA GLY A 278 7.57 15.73 12.96
C GLY A 278 8.65 16.74 12.50
N ALA A 279 9.57 17.09 13.39
CA ALA A 279 10.66 18.05 13.09
C ALA A 279 11.76 17.46 12.20
N GLU A 280 11.88 16.13 12.18
CA GLU A 280 12.92 15.38 11.45
C GLU A 280 12.41 14.85 10.10
N ALA A 281 11.37 15.49 9.56
CA ALA A 281 10.71 15.11 8.31
C ALA A 281 11.71 14.88 7.18
N VAL A 282 11.62 13.74 6.50
CA VAL A 282 12.37 13.41 5.29
C VAL A 282 11.49 13.42 4.05
N LEU A 283 10.20 13.18 4.24
CA LEU A 283 9.15 13.25 3.24
C LEU A 283 8.05 14.19 3.76
N ARG A 284 7.02 14.41 2.94
CA ARG A 284 5.84 15.20 3.31
C ARG A 284 5.12 14.65 4.53
N ASN A 285 5.08 13.32 4.69
CA ASN A 285 4.35 12.65 5.77
C ASN A 285 5.22 11.77 6.68
N LEU A 286 6.55 11.71 6.48
CA LEU A 286 7.50 10.86 7.24
C LEU A 286 8.73 11.58 7.78
#